data_AF-A0AAN0ISG1-F1
#
_entry.id   AF-A0AAN0ISG1-F1
#
_cell.length_a   1.000
_cell.length_b   1.000
_cell.length_c   1.000
_cell.angle_alpha   90.00
_cell.angle_beta   90.00
_cell.angle_gamma   90.00
#
_symmetry.space_group_name_H-M   'P 1'
#
loop_
_entity.id
_entity.type
_entity.pdbx_description
1 polymer ?
#
loop_
_entity_poly.entity_id
_entity_poly.type
_entity_poly.pdbx_seq_one_letter_code
_entity_poly.pdbx_strand_id
1 'polypeptide(L)'
;ECCYQYWRESDTISFGEYFVKCLLSKDCNGYIERKLHIRSDKNDSSSWDVVQFQVTNWPTDGVIREPRTVLQVIDDVIHRQQKIGGGPVVVHCSDTVSRSGVYCSVSIALEQCKAEGVVDVFQVTKSVRRSKPGAVTTLDQYGRTPLHIALWHALSSVVEYIVSIQGNEALLVTITRDPNITGNDGMTCLHISCHNGHIDVTQYLIEVQHCDINKTDKVGHTSVPTAVDKNGHTVLHYASLSLNLSLAMELITTYQLDPHQADSNGKLPIHYAAESGDILLLESYKKDYDKCSLILTDKNRWNIFYYVSFEGHTHFIKHIISQYPEYIGLLQSINTKGQVPLHYACNLRVVIFNW
;
A
#
# COMPACT_ATOMS: atom_id res chain seq x y z
N GLU A 1 -8.90 22.29 -25.39
CA GLU A 1 -7.80 22.72 -26.27
C GLU A 1 -6.47 22.30 -25.68
N CYS A 2 -5.64 21.63 -26.47
CA CYS A 2 -4.27 21.26 -26.08
C CYS A 2 -3.44 22.54 -25.89
N CYS A 3 -2.51 22.56 -24.93
CA CYS A 3 -1.58 23.68 -24.76
C CYS A 3 -0.92 24.00 -26.10
N TYR A 4 -0.85 25.29 -26.46
CA TYR A 4 -0.18 25.74 -27.68
C TYR A 4 1.25 25.18 -27.74
N GLN A 5 1.65 24.62 -28.87
CA GLN A 5 3.01 24.13 -29.03
C GLN A 5 3.97 25.32 -29.09
N TYR A 6 4.66 25.59 -27.99
CA TYR A 6 5.53 26.76 -27.83
C TYR A 6 6.77 26.72 -28.74
N TRP A 7 7.21 25.52 -29.16
CA TRP A 7 8.49 25.33 -29.85
C TRP A 7 8.31 24.47 -31.11
N ARG A 8 8.73 24.99 -32.28
CA ARG A 8 8.79 24.23 -33.54
C ARG A 8 10.11 23.45 -33.64
N GLU A 9 10.11 22.34 -34.37
CA GLU A 9 11.17 21.32 -34.27
C GLU A 9 12.50 21.65 -34.97
N SER A 10 12.60 22.77 -35.71
CA SER A 10 13.72 22.95 -36.65
C SER A 10 14.39 24.32 -36.69
N ASP A 11 13.80 25.37 -36.11
CA ASP A 11 14.34 26.74 -36.21
C ASP A 11 14.76 27.30 -34.84
N THR A 12 15.85 28.08 -34.82
CA THR A 12 16.16 28.95 -33.67
C THR A 12 15.12 30.07 -33.64
N ILE A 13 14.33 30.14 -32.56
CA ILE A 13 13.28 31.15 -32.41
C ILE A 13 13.73 32.17 -31.37
N SER A 14 13.57 33.45 -31.68
CA SER A 14 13.81 34.55 -30.75
C SER A 14 12.53 34.91 -29.98
N PHE A 15 12.67 35.06 -28.67
CA PHE A 15 11.62 35.48 -27.75
C PHE A 15 12.16 36.66 -26.93
N GLY A 16 11.97 37.87 -27.44
CA GLY A 16 12.57 39.07 -26.86
C GLY A 16 14.10 38.96 -26.89
N GLU A 17 14.72 38.98 -25.72
CA GLU A 17 16.18 38.92 -25.53
C GLU A 17 16.75 37.49 -25.46
N TYR A 18 15.88 36.47 -25.60
CA TYR A 18 16.29 35.07 -25.52
C TYR A 18 16.18 34.37 -26.86
N PHE A 19 17.22 33.64 -27.23
CA PHE A 19 17.23 32.74 -28.37
C PHE A 19 17.09 31.31 -27.88
N VAL A 20 16.08 30.61 -28.39
CA VAL A 20 15.80 29.23 -28.01
C VAL A 20 15.97 28.33 -29.23
N LYS A 21 16.83 27.33 -29.10
CA LYS A 21 17.05 26.29 -30.11
C LYS A 21 16.68 24.94 -29.53
N CYS A 22 15.78 24.21 -30.19
CA CYS A 22 15.52 22.82 -29.85
C CYS A 22 16.69 21.97 -30.37
N LEU A 23 17.44 21.34 -29.46
CA LEU A 23 18.57 20.46 -29.80
C LEU A 23 18.12 19.03 -30.02
N LEU A 24 17.14 18.57 -29.24
CA LEU A 24 16.61 17.22 -29.26
C LEU A 24 15.12 17.25 -28.93
N SER A 25 14.34 16.47 -29.67
CA SER A 25 12.95 16.15 -29.36
C SER A 25 12.82 14.63 -29.40
N LYS A 26 12.44 14.03 -28.27
CA LYS A 26 12.25 12.59 -28.12
C LYS A 26 10.80 12.33 -27.73
N ASP A 27 10.09 11.61 -28.59
CA ASP A 27 8.75 11.12 -28.27
C ASP A 27 8.87 9.86 -27.39
N CYS A 28 8.29 9.92 -26.21
CA CYS A 28 8.21 8.82 -25.25
C CYS A 28 6.74 8.39 -25.10
N ASN A 29 6.50 7.18 -24.61
CA ASN A 29 5.13 6.68 -24.46
C ASN A 29 4.31 7.52 -23.45
N GLY A 30 3.51 8.47 -23.95
CA GLY A 30 2.66 9.38 -23.18
C GLY A 30 3.25 10.75 -22.85
N TYR A 31 4.52 11.02 -23.16
CA TYR A 31 5.13 12.35 -22.99
C TYR A 31 6.23 12.62 -24.00
N ILE A 32 6.50 13.88 -24.29
CA ILE A 32 7.61 14.30 -25.16
C ILE A 32 8.67 14.96 -24.29
N GLU A 33 9.92 14.51 -24.42
CA GLU A 33 11.09 15.15 -23.82
C GLU A 33 11.78 16.04 -24.85
N ARG A 34 12.09 17.28 -24.50
CA ARG A 34 12.87 18.20 -25.34
C ARG A 34 14.06 18.75 -24.60
N LYS A 35 15.20 18.85 -25.29
CA LYS A 35 16.37 19.60 -24.83
C LYS A 35 16.45 20.92 -25.58
N LEU A 36 16.28 22.02 -24.87
CA LEU A 36 16.30 23.37 -25.39
C LEU A 36 17.61 24.04 -24.98
N HIS A 37 18.30 24.65 -25.93
CA HIS A 37 19.45 25.50 -25.65
C HIS A 37 19.00 26.95 -25.68
N ILE A 38 19.24 27.67 -24.58
CA ILE A 38 18.85 29.07 -24.43
C ILE A 38 20.11 29.93 -24.40
N ARG A 39 20.12 31.00 -25.18
CA ARG A 39 21.15 32.06 -25.16
C ARG A 39 20.50 33.40 -24.89
N SER A 40 21.07 34.18 -23.96
CA SER A 40 20.65 35.55 -23.67
C SER A 40 21.47 36.57 -24.45
N ASP A 41 20.83 37.61 -24.97
CA ASP A 41 21.49 38.71 -25.69
C ASP A 41 22.13 39.75 -24.73
N LYS A 42 21.67 39.81 -23.47
CA LYS A 42 22.13 40.80 -22.47
C LYS A 42 23.57 40.61 -22.01
N ASN A 43 24.02 39.35 -21.97
CA ASN A 43 25.38 38.98 -21.62
C ASN A 43 25.80 37.96 -22.67
N ASP A 44 26.62 38.36 -23.64
CA ASP A 44 26.99 37.62 -24.87
C ASP A 44 27.59 36.20 -24.64
N SER A 45 27.72 35.79 -23.38
CA SER A 45 28.30 34.55 -22.89
C SER A 45 27.38 33.68 -22.01
N SER A 46 26.16 34.10 -21.64
CA SER A 46 25.26 33.26 -20.85
C SER A 46 24.38 32.38 -21.74
N SER A 47 24.75 31.10 -21.83
CA SER A 47 23.94 30.05 -22.43
C SER A 47 23.74 28.89 -21.46
N TRP A 48 22.57 28.27 -21.50
CA TRP A 48 22.24 27.12 -20.66
C TRP A 48 21.25 26.20 -21.37
N ASP A 49 21.24 24.94 -20.92
CA ASP A 49 20.32 23.93 -21.42
C ASP A 49 19.11 23.81 -20.48
N VAL A 50 17.92 23.74 -21.05
CA VAL A 50 16.65 23.47 -20.36
C VAL A 50 16.09 22.16 -20.90
N VAL A 51 15.66 21.29 -19.98
CA VAL A 51 14.93 20.07 -20.35
C VAL A 51 13.44 20.33 -20.11
N GLN A 52 12.63 20.08 -21.14
CA GLN A 52 11.18 20.19 -21.07
C GLN A 52 10.55 18.80 -21.15
N PHE A 53 9.61 18.52 -20.24
CA PHE A 53 8.71 17.37 -20.33
C PHE A 53 7.31 17.87 -20.68
N GLN A 54 6.74 17.33 -21.75
CA GLN A 54 5.36 17.62 -22.16
C GLN A 54 4.55 16.34 -22.09
N VAL A 55 3.72 16.19 -21.06
CA VAL A 55 2.78 15.06 -20.96
C VAL A 55 1.66 15.27 -21.98
N THR A 56 1.47 14.31 -22.89
CA THR A 56 0.55 14.42 -24.03
C THR A 56 -0.79 13.74 -23.78
N ASN A 57 -0.83 12.76 -22.88
CA ASN A 57 -2.02 11.96 -22.55
C ASN A 57 -2.77 12.42 -21.28
N TRP A 58 -2.49 13.61 -20.73
CA TRP A 58 -3.18 14.11 -19.52
C TRP A 58 -4.45 14.90 -19.87
N PRO A 59 -5.66 14.36 -19.60
CA PRO A 59 -6.91 15.01 -19.98
C PRO A 59 -7.13 16.36 -19.28
N THR A 60 -7.93 17.22 -19.90
CA THR A 60 -8.24 18.58 -19.40
C THR A 60 -9.13 18.59 -18.17
N ASP A 61 -9.82 17.47 -17.86
CA ASP A 61 -10.56 17.28 -16.62
C ASP A 61 -9.63 17.21 -15.38
N GLY A 62 -8.31 17.15 -15.60
CA GLY A 62 -7.28 17.09 -14.56
C GLY A 62 -7.14 15.72 -13.91
N VAL A 63 -7.98 14.76 -14.26
CA VAL A 63 -7.95 13.39 -13.73
C VAL A 63 -6.88 12.59 -14.48
N ILE A 64 -5.94 12.00 -13.75
CA ILE A 64 -4.94 11.13 -14.35
C ILE A 64 -5.57 9.77 -14.65
N ARG A 65 -5.68 9.44 -15.93
CA ARG A 65 -6.16 8.13 -16.40
C ARG A 65 -5.04 7.11 -16.53
N GLU A 66 -3.83 7.58 -16.82
CA GLU A 66 -2.62 6.76 -16.95
C GLU A 66 -1.53 7.27 -15.98
N PRO A 67 -1.49 6.76 -14.74
CA PRO A 67 -0.57 7.25 -13.71
C PRO A 67 0.91 7.07 -14.05
N ARG A 68 1.23 5.99 -14.78
CA ARG A 68 2.62 5.61 -15.10
C ARG A 68 3.39 6.72 -15.79
N THR A 69 2.78 7.38 -16.76
CA THR A 69 3.43 8.46 -17.52
C THR A 69 3.79 9.64 -16.63
N VAL A 70 2.84 10.09 -15.80
CA VAL A 70 3.05 11.24 -14.91
C VAL A 70 4.09 10.91 -13.84
N LEU A 71 4.08 9.68 -13.33
CA LEU A 71 5.02 9.21 -12.32
C LEU A 71 6.44 9.07 -12.86
N GLN A 72 6.56 8.52 -14.06
CA GLN A 72 7.84 8.46 -14.76
C GLN A 72 8.41 9.87 -14.98
N VAL A 73 7.58 10.84 -15.37
CA VAL A 73 8.00 12.24 -15.53
C VAL A 73 8.44 12.84 -14.19
N ILE A 74 7.72 12.60 -13.10
CA ILE A 74 8.11 13.08 -11.76
C ILE A 74 9.47 12.48 -11.35
N ASP A 75 9.64 11.18 -11.51
CA ASP A 75 10.88 10.49 -11.14
C ASP A 75 12.07 10.95 -11.99
N ASP A 76 11.85 11.13 -13.30
CA ASP A 76 12.83 11.70 -14.24
C ASP A 76 13.25 13.13 -13.87
N VAL A 77 12.32 13.93 -13.35
CA VAL A 77 12.58 15.29 -12.87
C VAL A 77 13.39 15.27 -11.58
N ILE A 78 13.01 14.41 -10.62
CA ILE A 78 13.72 14.26 -9.33
C ILE A 78 15.17 13.80 -9.56
N HIS A 79 15.37 12.74 -10.34
CA HIS A 79 16.71 12.22 -10.64
C HIS A 79 17.60 13.26 -11.32
N ARG A 80 17.04 14.07 -12.24
CA ARG A 80 17.78 15.16 -12.89
C ARG A 80 18.11 16.29 -11.91
N GLN A 81 17.18 16.68 -11.03
CA GLN A 81 17.47 17.68 -10.00
C GLN A 81 18.63 17.24 -9.10
N GLN A 82 18.64 15.97 -8.67
CA GLN A 82 19.72 15.40 -7.84
C GLN A 82 21.07 15.43 -8.58
N LYS A 83 21.08 15.09 -9.88
CA LYS A 83 22.31 15.06 -10.69
C LYS A 83 22.90 16.45 -10.98
N ILE A 84 22.05 17.46 -11.15
CA ILE A 84 22.45 18.82 -11.53
C ILE A 84 22.72 19.69 -10.28
N GLY A 85 22.42 19.21 -9.08
CA GLY A 85 22.68 19.90 -7.81
C GLY A 85 21.59 20.90 -7.41
N GLY A 86 20.36 20.70 -7.88
CA GLY A 86 19.20 21.53 -7.55
C GLY A 86 19.10 22.81 -8.40
N GLY A 87 18.18 22.79 -9.36
CA GLY A 87 17.80 23.96 -10.17
C GLY A 87 16.28 24.18 -10.12
N PRO A 88 15.79 25.39 -10.48
CA PRO A 88 14.36 25.68 -10.41
C PRO A 88 13.58 24.81 -11.39
N VAL A 89 12.49 24.21 -10.92
CA VAL A 89 11.53 23.47 -11.75
C VAL A 89 10.24 24.26 -11.86
N VAL A 90 9.82 24.50 -13.09
CA VAL A 90 8.57 25.19 -13.41
C VAL A 90 7.57 24.18 -13.95
N VAL A 91 6.42 24.09 -13.29
CA VAL A 91 5.32 23.21 -13.69
C VAL A 91 4.12 24.08 -14.07
N HIS A 92 3.64 23.92 -15.30
CA HIS A 92 2.46 24.65 -15.79
C HIS A 92 1.51 23.72 -16.56
N CYS A 93 0.28 24.18 -16.73
CA CYS A 93 -0.74 23.52 -17.53
C CYS A 93 -1.63 24.57 -18.20
N SER A 94 -2.57 24.17 -19.06
CA SER A 94 -3.38 25.09 -19.86
C SER A 94 -4.17 26.11 -19.03
N ASP A 95 -4.72 25.70 -17.89
CA ASP A 95 -5.45 26.56 -16.96
C ASP A 95 -4.57 27.02 -15.79
N THR A 96 -3.26 26.74 -15.86
CA THR A 96 -2.22 27.07 -14.86
C THR A 96 -2.42 26.50 -13.45
N VAL A 97 -3.55 25.85 -13.17
CA VAL A 97 -3.97 25.49 -11.82
C VAL A 97 -4.27 24.00 -11.69
N SER A 98 -5.17 23.41 -12.49
CA SER A 98 -5.70 22.05 -12.23
C SER A 98 -4.61 20.98 -12.24
N ARG A 99 -4.09 20.65 -13.42
CA ARG A 99 -3.11 19.57 -13.63
C ARG A 99 -1.79 19.83 -12.92
N SER A 100 -1.34 21.07 -12.97
CA SER A 100 -0.11 21.47 -12.27
C SER A 100 -0.26 21.38 -10.75
N GLY A 101 -1.44 21.67 -10.19
CA GLY A 101 -1.74 21.47 -8.77
C GLY A 101 -1.72 19.99 -8.40
N VAL A 102 -2.34 19.14 -9.23
CA VAL A 102 -2.29 17.69 -9.07
C VAL A 102 -0.86 17.16 -9.14
N TYR A 103 -0.06 17.59 -10.12
CA TYR A 103 1.36 17.24 -10.21
C TYR A 103 2.12 17.62 -8.94
N CYS A 104 1.96 18.84 -8.44
CA CYS A 104 2.63 19.31 -7.23
C CYS A 104 2.20 18.49 -6.00
N SER A 105 0.90 18.21 -5.85
CA SER A 105 0.39 17.36 -4.76
C SER A 105 0.99 15.96 -4.81
N VAL A 106 1.05 15.34 -6.00
CA VAL A 106 1.67 14.03 -6.16
C VAL A 106 3.16 14.09 -5.86
N SER A 107 3.90 15.05 -6.41
CA SER A 107 5.35 15.19 -6.18
C SER A 107 5.70 15.34 -4.69
N ILE A 108 4.96 16.18 -3.96
CA ILE A 108 5.19 16.38 -2.51
C ILE A 108 4.82 15.12 -1.72
N ALA A 109 3.69 14.49 -2.06
CA ALA A 109 3.28 13.25 -1.40
C ALA A 109 4.33 12.14 -1.59
N LEU A 110 4.93 12.04 -2.78
CA LEU A 110 5.99 11.08 -3.06
C LEU A 110 7.28 11.35 -2.28
N GLU A 111 7.67 12.61 -2.14
CA GLU A 111 8.82 12.98 -1.32
C GLU A 111 8.59 12.65 0.16
N GLN A 112 7.39 12.92 0.69
CA GLN A 112 7.02 12.54 2.06
C GLN A 112 7.02 11.03 2.26
N CYS A 113 6.40 10.26 1.34
CA CYS A 113 6.46 8.80 1.39
C CYS A 113 7.91 8.28 1.41
N LYS A 114 8.79 8.83 0.57
CA LYS A 114 10.21 8.40 0.49
C LYS A 114 11.00 8.77 1.75
N ALA A 115 10.70 9.90 2.39
CA ALA A 115 11.43 10.38 3.55
C ALA A 115 10.93 9.80 4.88
N GLU A 116 9.61 9.64 5.03
CA GLU A 116 8.95 9.37 6.31
C GLU A 116 8.23 8.01 6.33
N GLY A 117 7.99 7.39 5.16
CA GLY A 117 7.23 6.14 5.05
C GLY A 117 5.73 6.28 5.29
N VAL A 118 5.27 7.49 5.62
CA VAL A 118 3.87 7.85 5.85
C VAL A 118 3.53 9.12 5.06
N VAL A 119 2.26 9.29 4.69
CA VAL A 119 1.81 10.43 3.91
C VAL A 119 0.44 10.92 4.34
N ASP A 120 0.36 12.19 4.74
CA ASP A 120 -0.91 12.86 5.02
C ASP A 120 -1.38 13.61 3.78
N VAL A 121 -2.15 12.91 2.94
CA VAL A 121 -2.66 13.43 1.67
C VAL A 121 -3.52 14.67 1.86
N PHE A 122 -4.21 14.78 3.00
CA PHE A 122 -5.01 15.95 3.33
C PHE A 122 -4.12 17.17 3.57
N GLN A 123 -3.06 17.04 4.38
CA GLN A 123 -2.12 18.14 4.63
C GLN A 123 -1.34 18.54 3.38
N VAL A 124 -0.94 17.57 2.54
CA VAL A 124 -0.29 17.85 1.25
C VAL A 124 -1.20 18.69 0.37
N THR A 125 -2.45 18.25 0.17
CA THR A 125 -3.42 18.98 -0.66
C THR A 125 -3.70 20.37 -0.10
N LYS A 126 -3.85 20.48 1.23
CA LYS A 126 -4.05 21.75 1.93
C LYS A 126 -2.86 22.70 1.75
N SER A 127 -1.63 22.18 1.81
CA SER A 127 -0.39 22.95 1.58
C SER A 127 -0.33 23.48 0.14
N VAL A 128 -0.60 22.61 -0.85
CA VAL A 128 -0.64 23.01 -2.27
C VAL A 128 -1.73 24.04 -2.53
N ARG A 129 -2.89 23.94 -1.89
CA ARG A 129 -3.97 24.93 -2.03
C ARG A 129 -3.65 26.29 -1.40
N ARG A 130 -2.75 26.34 -0.39
CA ARG A 130 -2.26 27.60 0.18
C ARG A 130 -1.35 28.34 -0.79
N SER A 131 -0.50 27.63 -1.53
CA SER A 131 0.40 28.24 -2.52
C SER A 131 -0.26 28.44 -3.89
N LYS A 132 -1.22 27.58 -4.25
CA LYS A 132 -1.96 27.62 -5.51
C LYS A 132 -3.48 27.45 -5.27
N PRO A 133 -4.20 28.56 -5.01
CA PRO A 133 -5.65 28.53 -4.82
C PRO A 133 -6.36 27.87 -6.01
N GLY A 134 -7.30 26.96 -5.74
CA GLY A 134 -8.01 26.21 -6.77
C GLY A 134 -7.29 24.97 -7.29
N ALA A 135 -6.14 24.57 -6.72
CA ALA A 135 -5.55 23.26 -6.98
C ALA A 135 -6.43 22.13 -6.41
N VAL A 136 -6.54 21.01 -7.13
CA VAL A 136 -7.33 19.82 -6.76
C VAL A 136 -8.81 20.17 -6.50
N THR A 137 -9.54 20.46 -7.57
CA THR A 137 -10.89 21.05 -7.53
C THR A 137 -12.00 20.02 -7.34
N THR A 138 -11.83 18.81 -7.87
CA THR A 138 -12.87 17.76 -7.84
C THR A 138 -12.52 16.65 -6.87
N LEU A 139 -13.54 15.97 -6.36
CA LEU A 139 -13.37 14.75 -5.57
C LEU A 139 -12.63 13.68 -6.36
N ASP A 140 -12.79 13.62 -7.68
CA ASP A 140 -12.04 12.69 -8.53
C ASP A 140 -10.55 13.05 -8.60
N GLN A 141 -10.20 14.34 -8.68
CA GLN A 141 -8.80 14.78 -8.63
C GLN A 141 -8.18 14.50 -7.25
N TYR A 142 -8.93 14.63 -6.17
CA TYR A 142 -8.47 14.35 -4.81
C TYR A 142 -8.34 12.85 -4.53
N GLY A 143 -9.38 12.09 -4.88
CA GLY A 143 -9.49 10.66 -4.66
C GLY A 143 -8.53 9.89 -5.56
N ARG A 144 -8.62 10.03 -6.89
CA ARG A 144 -7.89 9.20 -7.87
C ARG A 144 -6.41 9.53 -8.03
N THR A 145 -5.91 10.63 -7.46
CA THR A 145 -4.61 11.17 -7.87
C THR A 145 -3.58 11.25 -6.74
N PRO A 146 -3.61 12.21 -5.79
CA PRO A 146 -2.61 12.21 -4.72
C PRO A 146 -2.74 10.98 -3.82
N LEU A 147 -3.97 10.58 -3.47
CA LEU A 147 -4.20 9.43 -2.58
C LEU A 147 -3.85 8.11 -3.26
N HIS A 148 -4.36 7.82 -4.46
CA HIS A 148 -4.03 6.58 -5.17
C HIS A 148 -2.54 6.46 -5.54
N ILE A 149 -1.88 7.57 -5.89
CA ILE A 149 -0.48 7.55 -6.34
C ILE A 149 0.49 7.53 -5.16
N ALA A 150 0.18 8.26 -4.07
CA ALA A 150 0.93 8.14 -2.83
C ALA A 150 0.73 6.77 -2.19
N LEU A 151 -0.47 6.18 -2.31
CA LEU A 151 -0.71 4.77 -1.98
C LEU A 151 0.04 3.83 -2.93
N TRP A 152 0.13 4.09 -4.24
CA TRP A 152 0.92 3.29 -5.20
C TRP A 152 2.42 3.30 -4.88
N HIS A 153 2.94 4.38 -4.29
CA HIS A 153 4.32 4.48 -3.82
C HIS A 153 4.54 4.08 -2.35
N ALA A 154 3.58 4.22 -1.46
CA ALA A 154 3.61 3.56 -0.14
C ALA A 154 3.49 2.03 -0.31
N LEU A 155 2.73 1.63 -1.33
CA LEU A 155 2.74 0.30 -1.90
C LEU A 155 4.08 -0.01 -2.58
N SER A 156 4.98 0.93 -2.91
CA SER A 156 6.32 0.57 -3.39
C SER A 156 7.16 -0.04 -2.29
N SER A 157 6.97 0.30 -1.01
CA SER A 157 7.59 -0.44 0.11
C SER A 157 6.98 -1.83 0.26
N VAL A 158 5.66 -1.97 0.07
CA VAL A 158 4.96 -3.27 0.03
C VAL A 158 5.37 -4.08 -1.20
N VAL A 159 5.60 -3.44 -2.33
CA VAL A 159 5.94 -4.04 -3.63
C VAL A 159 7.43 -4.36 -3.68
N GLU A 160 8.32 -3.57 -3.09
CA GLU A 160 9.72 -3.92 -2.85
C GLU A 160 9.82 -5.11 -1.90
N TYR A 161 8.97 -5.16 -0.86
CA TYR A 161 8.84 -6.35 0.00
C TYR A 161 8.33 -7.58 -0.78
N ILE A 162 7.27 -7.45 -1.58
CA ILE A 162 6.77 -8.55 -2.44
C ILE A 162 7.82 -8.98 -3.49
N VAL A 163 8.49 -8.02 -4.13
CA VAL A 163 9.53 -8.27 -5.15
C VAL A 163 10.79 -8.87 -4.52
N SER A 164 11.16 -8.49 -3.29
CA SER A 164 12.29 -9.08 -2.56
C SER A 164 12.00 -10.50 -2.07
N ILE A 165 10.73 -10.85 -1.82
CA ILE A 165 10.33 -12.20 -1.41
C ILE A 165 10.09 -13.12 -2.62
N GLN A 166 9.58 -12.60 -3.75
CA GLN A 166 9.15 -13.42 -4.90
C GLN A 166 9.92 -13.19 -6.22
N GLY A 167 10.86 -12.23 -6.26
CA GLY A 167 11.80 -12.05 -7.37
C GLY A 167 11.20 -11.67 -8.73
N ASN A 168 10.02 -11.04 -8.78
CA ASN A 168 9.32 -10.83 -10.06
C ASN A 168 8.76 -9.40 -10.23
N GLU A 169 9.40 -8.60 -11.09
CA GLU A 169 9.00 -7.24 -11.48
C GLU A 169 7.64 -7.19 -12.24
N ALA A 170 7.13 -8.34 -12.69
CA ALA A 170 5.90 -8.44 -13.50
C ALA A 170 4.58 -8.15 -12.74
N LEU A 171 4.60 -8.14 -11.40
CA LEU A 171 3.41 -7.86 -10.59
C LEU A 171 2.96 -6.38 -10.65
N LEU A 172 3.89 -5.45 -10.89
CA LEU A 172 3.62 -4.00 -10.93
C LEU A 172 2.67 -3.59 -12.08
N VAL A 173 2.76 -4.29 -13.21
CA VAL A 173 1.90 -4.09 -14.39
C VAL A 173 0.52 -4.74 -14.23
N THR A 174 0.41 -5.67 -13.28
CA THR A 174 -0.69 -6.62 -13.16
C THR A 174 -1.80 -6.10 -12.23
N ILE A 175 -1.43 -5.46 -11.11
CA ILE A 175 -2.38 -4.81 -10.17
C ILE A 175 -3.16 -3.68 -10.85
N THR A 176 -2.55 -3.01 -11.83
CA THR A 176 -3.18 -1.93 -12.61
C THR A 176 -4.08 -2.42 -13.74
N ARG A 177 -4.13 -3.73 -14.04
CA ARG A 177 -4.99 -4.32 -15.07
C ARG A 177 -6.14 -5.18 -14.49
N ASP A 178 -5.91 -5.89 -13.39
CA ASP A 178 -6.94 -6.56 -12.57
C ASP A 178 -6.39 -6.79 -11.15
N PRO A 179 -6.91 -6.12 -10.11
CA PRO A 179 -6.39 -6.23 -8.75
C PRO A 179 -6.75 -7.55 -8.05
N ASN A 180 -7.59 -8.39 -8.69
CA ASN A 180 -7.98 -9.72 -8.20
C ASN A 180 -7.01 -10.83 -8.66
N ILE A 181 -5.90 -10.50 -9.31
CA ILE A 181 -4.95 -11.50 -9.76
C ILE A 181 -4.23 -12.12 -8.55
N THR A 182 -4.25 -13.44 -8.51
CA THR A 182 -3.61 -14.23 -7.46
C THR A 182 -2.16 -14.57 -7.82
N GLY A 183 -1.24 -14.45 -6.86
CA GLY A 183 0.11 -14.99 -6.98
C GLY A 183 0.14 -16.53 -7.03
N ASN A 184 1.35 -17.10 -7.11
CA ASN A 184 1.53 -18.55 -7.19
C ASN A 184 0.92 -19.31 -6.00
N ASP A 185 0.73 -18.66 -4.85
CA ASP A 185 0.15 -19.27 -3.65
C ASP A 185 -1.34 -18.97 -3.47
N GLY A 186 -1.99 -18.38 -4.48
CA GLY A 186 -3.40 -17.95 -4.39
C GLY A 186 -3.59 -16.61 -3.68
N MET A 187 -2.53 -16.02 -3.10
CA MET A 187 -2.62 -14.72 -2.42
C MET A 187 -2.92 -13.58 -3.41
N THR A 188 -3.89 -12.75 -3.06
CA THR A 188 -4.20 -11.48 -3.74
C THR A 188 -3.46 -10.32 -3.07
N CYS A 189 -3.46 -9.14 -3.70
CA CYS A 189 -2.94 -7.91 -3.10
C CYS A 189 -3.62 -7.58 -1.75
N LEU A 190 -4.89 -7.93 -1.60
CA LEU A 190 -5.66 -7.72 -0.38
C LEU A 190 -5.12 -8.57 0.78
N HIS A 191 -4.71 -9.83 0.53
CA HIS A 191 -4.09 -10.66 1.55
C HIS A 191 -2.77 -10.04 2.04
N ILE A 192 -2.00 -9.46 1.13
CA ILE A 192 -0.68 -8.89 1.46
C ILE A 192 -0.84 -7.55 2.20
N SER A 193 -1.79 -6.69 1.82
CA SER A 193 -2.06 -5.45 2.55
C SER A 193 -2.52 -5.75 3.98
N CYS A 194 -3.35 -6.80 4.15
CA CYS A 194 -3.78 -7.24 5.47
C CYS A 194 -2.65 -7.84 6.30
N HIS A 195 -1.76 -8.64 5.69
CA HIS A 195 -0.61 -9.22 6.39
C HIS A 195 0.33 -8.15 6.96
N ASN A 196 0.54 -7.07 6.22
CA ASN A 196 1.36 -5.95 6.66
C ASN A 196 0.61 -4.96 7.57
N GLY A 197 -0.69 -5.13 7.77
CA GLY A 197 -1.49 -4.24 8.62
C GLY A 197 -1.75 -2.86 8.00
N HIS A 198 -1.69 -2.73 6.68
CA HIS A 198 -1.88 -1.45 5.99
C HIS A 198 -3.36 -1.18 5.77
N ILE A 199 -4.00 -0.51 6.74
CA ILE A 199 -5.45 -0.21 6.73
C ILE A 199 -5.86 0.65 5.53
N ASP A 200 -5.12 1.73 5.27
CA ASP A 200 -5.43 2.67 4.18
C ASP A 200 -5.35 2.00 2.80
N VAL A 201 -4.37 1.10 2.63
CA VAL A 201 -4.19 0.31 1.42
C VAL A 201 -5.33 -0.71 1.28
N THR A 202 -5.74 -1.34 2.38
CA THR A 202 -6.81 -2.34 2.39
C THR A 202 -8.15 -1.69 2.03
N GLN A 203 -8.49 -0.56 2.65
CA GLN A 203 -9.67 0.25 2.32
C GLN A 203 -9.66 0.67 0.86
N TYR A 204 -8.52 1.17 0.39
CA TYR A 204 -8.36 1.57 -1.00
C TYR A 204 -8.63 0.43 -2.00
N LEU A 205 -8.08 -0.76 -1.73
CA LEU A 205 -8.29 -1.94 -2.55
C LEU A 205 -9.77 -2.35 -2.59
N ILE A 206 -10.46 -2.32 -1.45
CA ILE A 206 -11.87 -2.75 -1.38
C ILE A 206 -12.81 -1.67 -1.96
N GLU A 207 -12.71 -0.44 -1.49
CA GLU A 207 -13.67 0.62 -1.80
C GLU A 207 -13.50 1.20 -3.19
N VAL A 208 -12.24 1.35 -3.64
CA VAL A 208 -11.95 2.10 -4.87
C VAL A 208 -11.55 1.20 -6.03
N GLN A 209 -10.72 0.19 -5.78
CA GLN A 209 -10.37 -0.80 -6.80
C GLN A 209 -11.44 -1.88 -6.96
N HIS A 210 -12.47 -1.88 -6.11
CA HIS A 210 -13.54 -2.86 -6.11
C HIS A 210 -13.00 -4.29 -6.07
N CYS A 211 -11.91 -4.51 -5.32
CA CYS A 211 -11.37 -5.85 -5.09
C CYS A 211 -12.45 -6.71 -4.45
N ASP A 212 -12.73 -7.84 -5.08
CA ASP A 212 -13.75 -8.73 -4.57
C ASP A 212 -13.18 -9.54 -3.41
N ILE A 213 -13.55 -9.17 -2.19
CA ILE A 213 -13.23 -9.91 -0.97
C ILE A 213 -13.84 -11.33 -0.96
N ASN A 214 -14.71 -11.64 -1.92
CA ASN A 214 -15.41 -12.92 -2.07
C ASN A 214 -14.93 -13.78 -3.26
N LYS A 215 -13.97 -13.34 -4.09
CA LYS A 215 -13.55 -14.14 -5.24
C LYS A 215 -12.76 -15.38 -4.80
N THR A 216 -13.36 -16.55 -4.98
CA THR A 216 -12.68 -17.84 -4.86
C THR A 216 -11.85 -18.14 -6.11
N ASP A 217 -10.91 -19.09 -6.01
CA ASP A 217 -10.29 -19.70 -7.18
C ASP A 217 -11.35 -20.40 -8.08
N LYS A 218 -10.89 -20.93 -9.23
CA LYS A 218 -11.69 -21.43 -10.37
C LYS A 218 -12.71 -22.56 -10.06
N VAL A 219 -12.97 -22.91 -8.81
CA VAL A 219 -13.91 -23.98 -8.42
C VAL A 219 -15.27 -23.45 -7.91
N GLY A 220 -15.48 -22.14 -7.87
CA GLY A 220 -16.83 -21.53 -7.94
C GLY A 220 -17.87 -22.03 -6.93
N HIS A 221 -17.58 -21.95 -5.63
CA HIS A 221 -18.58 -22.18 -4.60
C HIS A 221 -18.77 -20.97 -3.66
N THR A 222 -19.96 -20.35 -3.81
CA THR A 222 -20.81 -19.64 -2.83
C THR A 222 -20.42 -18.25 -2.31
N SER A 223 -21.45 -17.40 -2.27
CA SER A 223 -21.54 -16.00 -1.85
C SER A 223 -21.53 -15.82 -0.31
N VAL A 224 -20.33 -15.77 0.27
CA VAL A 224 -19.95 -15.27 1.61
C VAL A 224 -18.46 -14.83 1.52
N PRO A 225 -17.93 -13.92 2.37
CA PRO A 225 -16.58 -13.35 2.20
C PRO A 225 -15.49 -14.40 2.42
N THR A 226 -15.07 -15.06 1.33
CA THR A 226 -14.29 -16.30 1.34
C THR A 226 -13.16 -16.32 0.31
N ALA A 227 -12.65 -15.15 -0.13
CA ALA A 227 -11.37 -15.16 -0.83
C ALA A 227 -10.31 -15.76 0.10
N VAL A 228 -9.77 -16.92 -0.28
CA VAL A 228 -8.76 -17.66 0.47
C VAL A 228 -7.56 -17.96 -0.41
N ASP A 229 -6.38 -17.98 0.19
CA ASP A 229 -5.17 -18.51 -0.46
C ASP A 229 -5.26 -20.05 -0.64
N LYS A 230 -4.24 -20.66 -1.24
CA LYS A 230 -4.19 -22.12 -1.42
C LYS A 230 -4.22 -22.93 -0.11
N ASN A 231 -3.92 -22.29 1.02
CA ASN A 231 -3.95 -22.89 2.34
C ASN A 231 -5.27 -22.59 3.09
N GLY A 232 -6.24 -21.93 2.46
CA GLY A 232 -7.52 -21.59 3.09
C GLY A 232 -7.46 -20.35 3.97
N HIS A 233 -6.37 -19.57 3.95
CA HIS A 233 -6.27 -18.33 4.72
C HIS A 233 -7.10 -17.23 4.06
N THR A 234 -8.07 -16.70 4.81
CA THR A 234 -8.75 -15.43 4.48
C THR A 234 -7.88 -14.22 4.82
N VAL A 235 -8.23 -13.05 4.28
CA VAL A 235 -7.59 -11.77 4.63
C VAL A 235 -7.67 -11.46 6.13
N LEU A 236 -8.68 -11.99 6.85
CA LEU A 236 -8.79 -11.83 8.30
C LEU A 236 -7.70 -12.61 9.04
N HIS A 237 -7.31 -13.82 8.59
CA HIS A 237 -6.20 -14.54 9.20
C HIS A 237 -4.89 -13.73 9.14
N TYR A 238 -4.64 -13.08 8.00
CA TYR A 238 -3.48 -12.21 7.83
C TYR A 238 -3.56 -10.94 8.67
N ALA A 239 -4.73 -10.29 8.73
CA ALA A 239 -4.94 -9.13 9.59
C ALA A 239 -4.78 -9.47 11.09
N SER A 240 -5.17 -10.67 11.52
CA SER A 240 -4.95 -11.11 12.91
C SER A 240 -3.48 -11.31 13.25
N LEU A 241 -2.63 -11.57 12.26
CA LEU A 241 -1.20 -11.69 12.44
C LEU A 241 -0.49 -10.32 12.43
N SER A 242 -1.11 -9.29 11.84
CA SER A 242 -0.45 -8.01 11.55
C SER A 242 -0.36 -7.04 12.73
N LEU A 243 -0.84 -7.43 13.93
CA LEU A 243 -0.91 -6.56 15.13
C LEU A 243 -1.67 -5.24 14.93
N ASN A 244 -2.57 -5.19 13.94
CA ASN A 244 -3.39 -4.01 13.68
C ASN A 244 -4.85 -4.28 14.04
N LEU A 245 -5.19 -4.04 15.31
CA LEU A 245 -6.54 -4.19 15.86
C LEU A 245 -7.60 -3.47 15.00
N SER A 246 -7.33 -2.21 14.61
CA SER A 246 -8.27 -1.40 13.86
C SER A 246 -8.64 -2.05 12.53
N LEU A 247 -7.64 -2.58 11.81
CA LEU A 247 -7.84 -3.27 10.55
C LEU A 247 -8.67 -4.55 10.73
N ALA A 248 -8.29 -5.41 11.69
CA ALA A 248 -9.00 -6.66 11.91
C ALA A 248 -10.46 -6.40 12.33
N MET A 249 -10.71 -5.41 13.18
CA MET A 249 -12.07 -5.03 13.60
C MET A 249 -12.86 -4.42 12.45
N GLU A 250 -12.24 -3.63 11.58
CA GLU A 250 -12.91 -3.07 10.41
C GLU A 250 -13.35 -4.18 9.43
N LEU A 251 -12.46 -5.16 9.17
CA LEU A 251 -12.77 -6.33 8.35
C LEU A 251 -13.99 -7.10 8.86
N ILE A 252 -14.15 -7.23 10.17
CA ILE A 252 -15.30 -7.93 10.74
C ILE A 252 -16.54 -7.04 10.78
N THR A 253 -16.42 -5.79 11.24
CA THR A 253 -17.58 -4.91 11.49
C THR A 253 -18.16 -4.32 10.21
N THR A 254 -17.30 -3.86 9.30
CA THR A 254 -17.71 -3.18 8.06
C THR A 254 -17.92 -4.18 6.94
N TYR A 255 -16.97 -5.10 6.77
CA TYR A 255 -16.98 -6.06 5.66
C TYR A 255 -17.59 -7.42 6.02
N GLN A 256 -18.03 -7.61 7.27
CA GLN A 256 -18.78 -8.78 7.75
C GLN A 256 -18.03 -10.11 7.57
N LEU A 257 -16.69 -10.09 7.70
CA LEU A 257 -15.90 -11.32 7.67
C LEU A 257 -16.18 -12.18 8.89
N ASP A 258 -16.28 -13.49 8.69
CA ASP A 258 -16.52 -14.44 9.79
C ASP A 258 -15.21 -14.72 10.56
N PRO A 259 -15.07 -14.30 11.83
CA PRO A 259 -13.91 -14.61 12.66
C PRO A 259 -13.83 -16.08 13.08
N HIS A 260 -14.83 -16.90 12.74
CA HIS A 260 -14.88 -18.34 12.98
C HIS A 260 -14.56 -19.18 11.73
N GLN A 261 -14.22 -18.56 10.60
CA GLN A 261 -13.78 -19.31 9.43
C GLN A 261 -12.37 -19.86 9.66
N ALA A 262 -12.21 -21.18 9.55
CA ALA A 262 -10.92 -21.84 9.71
C ALA A 262 -10.17 -21.98 8.38
N ASP A 263 -8.83 -21.95 8.45
CA ASP A 263 -7.95 -22.32 7.34
C ASP A 263 -7.99 -23.84 7.04
N SER A 264 -7.17 -24.28 6.07
CA SER A 264 -7.07 -25.71 5.72
C SER A 264 -6.49 -26.59 6.83
N ASN A 265 -5.85 -26.02 7.84
CA ASN A 265 -5.36 -26.73 9.03
C ASN A 265 -6.34 -26.68 10.21
N GLY A 266 -7.50 -26.05 10.06
CA GLY A 266 -8.46 -25.84 11.15
C GLY A 266 -8.08 -24.69 12.09
N LYS A 267 -7.06 -23.89 11.74
CA LYS A 267 -6.60 -22.75 12.51
C LYS A 267 -7.50 -21.55 12.21
N LEU A 268 -8.15 -21.06 13.25
CA LEU A 268 -9.01 -19.86 13.25
C LEU A 268 -8.21 -18.55 13.41
N PRO A 269 -8.76 -17.38 13.02
CA PRO A 269 -8.17 -16.06 13.24
C PRO A 269 -7.71 -15.80 14.69
N ILE A 270 -8.45 -16.30 15.69
CA ILE A 270 -8.05 -16.18 17.10
C ILE A 270 -6.72 -16.87 17.43
N HIS A 271 -6.36 -17.94 16.72
CA HIS A 271 -5.05 -18.58 16.87
C HIS A 271 -3.94 -17.75 16.24
N TYR A 272 -4.21 -16.99 15.16
CA TYR A 272 -3.26 -16.05 14.57
C TYR A 272 -3.04 -14.83 15.47
N ALA A 273 -4.10 -14.34 16.14
CA ALA A 273 -3.96 -13.31 17.18
C ALA A 273 -3.10 -13.79 18.36
N ALA A 274 -3.24 -15.06 18.73
CA ALA A 274 -2.42 -15.68 19.78
C ALA A 274 -0.95 -15.88 19.34
N GLU A 275 -0.73 -16.19 18.06
CA GLU A 275 0.61 -16.31 17.45
C GLU A 275 1.30 -14.94 17.33
N SER A 276 0.60 -13.89 16.93
CA SER A 276 1.16 -12.52 16.90
C SER A 276 1.40 -11.95 18.31
N GLY A 277 0.67 -12.44 19.31
CA GLY A 277 0.71 -11.92 20.67
C GLY A 277 -0.22 -10.72 20.89
N ASP A 278 -1.21 -10.51 20.03
CA ASP A 278 -2.19 -9.43 20.14
C ASP A 278 -3.26 -9.72 21.20
N ILE A 279 -3.00 -9.28 22.44
CA ILE A 279 -3.92 -9.47 23.57
C ILE A 279 -5.25 -8.74 23.31
N LEU A 280 -5.19 -7.52 22.76
CA LEU A 280 -6.37 -6.67 22.57
C LEU A 280 -7.30 -7.26 21.49
N LEU A 281 -6.72 -7.75 20.39
CA LEU A 281 -7.50 -8.42 19.36
C LEU A 281 -8.13 -9.70 19.90
N LEU A 282 -7.40 -10.50 20.68
CA LEU A 282 -7.96 -11.71 21.27
C LEU A 282 -9.11 -11.39 22.24
N GLU A 283 -8.98 -10.34 23.06
CA GLU A 283 -10.07 -9.88 23.93
C GLU A 283 -11.29 -9.43 23.13
N SER A 284 -11.09 -8.70 22.03
CA SER A 284 -12.19 -8.29 21.16
C SER A 284 -12.91 -9.49 20.53
N TYR A 285 -12.17 -10.50 20.06
CA TYR A 285 -12.74 -11.73 19.53
C TYR A 285 -13.58 -12.48 20.56
N LYS A 286 -13.08 -12.58 21.79
CA LYS A 286 -13.79 -13.27 22.87
C LYS A 286 -15.03 -12.51 23.34
N LYS A 287 -14.96 -11.17 23.41
CA LYS A 287 -16.02 -10.33 23.97
C LYS A 287 -17.18 -10.15 23.00
N ASP A 288 -16.86 -9.91 21.73
CA ASP A 288 -17.86 -9.48 20.75
C ASP A 288 -18.42 -10.67 19.94
N TYR A 289 -17.79 -11.86 20.01
CA TYR A 289 -18.18 -13.04 19.24
C TYR A 289 -18.20 -14.34 20.07
N ASP A 290 -19.39 -14.76 20.49
CA ASP A 290 -19.61 -15.97 21.34
C ASP A 290 -19.02 -17.27 20.77
N LYS A 291 -18.86 -17.36 19.44
CA LYS A 291 -18.26 -18.53 18.77
C LYS A 291 -16.73 -18.56 18.86
N CYS A 292 -16.07 -17.44 19.17
CA CYS A 292 -14.62 -17.33 19.25
C CYS A 292 -14.15 -17.65 20.69
N SER A 293 -14.04 -18.94 21.00
CA SER A 293 -13.62 -19.41 22.32
C SER A 293 -12.14 -19.82 22.37
N LEU A 294 -11.50 -19.58 23.51
CA LEU A 294 -10.09 -19.93 23.75
C LEU A 294 -9.83 -21.44 23.79
N ILE A 295 -10.88 -22.25 23.94
CA ILE A 295 -10.81 -23.72 23.97
C ILE A 295 -10.67 -24.35 22.59
N LEU A 296 -10.92 -23.57 21.53
CA LEU A 296 -10.92 -24.10 20.17
C LEU A 296 -9.51 -24.57 19.80
N THR A 297 -9.48 -25.58 18.93
CA THR A 297 -8.21 -26.18 18.50
C THR A 297 -8.18 -26.42 17.00
N ASP A 298 -6.98 -26.33 16.43
CA ASP A 298 -6.72 -26.75 15.05
C ASP A 298 -6.79 -28.29 14.87
N LYS A 299 -6.49 -28.79 13.66
CA LYS A 299 -6.42 -30.23 13.36
C LYS A 299 -5.35 -30.98 14.16
N ASN A 300 -4.32 -30.29 14.67
CA ASN A 300 -3.31 -30.86 15.55
C ASN A 300 -3.70 -30.84 17.04
N ARG A 301 -4.91 -30.35 17.37
CA ARG A 301 -5.37 -30.09 18.73
C ARG A 301 -4.57 -28.98 19.43
N TRP A 302 -4.03 -28.03 18.69
CA TRP A 302 -3.38 -26.84 19.24
C TRP A 302 -4.44 -25.80 19.59
N ASN A 303 -4.55 -25.49 20.89
CA ASN A 303 -5.22 -24.28 21.36
C ASN A 303 -4.27 -23.06 21.32
N ILE A 304 -4.79 -21.90 21.72
CA ILE A 304 -4.04 -20.63 21.74
C ILE A 304 -2.71 -20.70 22.52
N PHE A 305 -2.62 -21.47 23.61
CA PHE A 305 -1.41 -21.54 24.43
C PHE A 305 -0.26 -22.25 23.72
N TYR A 306 -0.52 -23.12 22.75
CA TYR A 306 0.54 -23.71 21.93
C TYR A 306 1.24 -22.63 21.10
N TYR A 307 0.49 -21.79 20.39
CA TYR A 307 1.05 -20.71 19.57
C TYR A 307 1.77 -19.68 20.43
N VAL A 308 1.14 -19.24 21.53
CA VAL A 308 1.72 -18.29 22.47
C VAL A 308 3.02 -18.83 23.10
N SER A 309 3.05 -20.12 23.42
CA SER A 309 4.24 -20.78 24.00
C SER A 309 5.33 -21.02 22.94
N PHE A 310 4.93 -21.32 21.71
CA PHE A 310 5.84 -21.51 20.57
C PHE A 310 6.52 -20.21 20.14
N GLU A 311 5.85 -19.06 20.26
CA GLU A 311 6.41 -17.74 19.95
C GLU A 311 7.04 -17.04 21.17
N GLY A 312 6.77 -17.54 22.38
CA GLY A 312 7.39 -17.04 23.61
C GLY A 312 6.70 -15.82 24.24
N HIS A 313 5.41 -15.61 23.95
CA HIS A 313 4.62 -14.46 24.45
C HIS A 313 4.20 -14.65 25.92
N THR A 314 5.17 -14.62 26.86
CA THR A 314 4.93 -14.89 28.29
C THR A 314 3.94 -13.93 28.96
N HIS A 315 3.94 -12.66 28.57
CA HIS A 315 3.00 -11.66 29.09
C HIS A 315 1.56 -11.99 28.69
N PHE A 316 1.37 -12.53 27.49
CA PHE A 316 0.08 -13.01 27.01
C PHE A 316 -0.44 -14.15 27.87
N ILE A 317 0.41 -15.15 28.17
CA ILE A 317 0.04 -16.26 29.05
C ILE A 317 -0.40 -15.75 30.43
N LYS A 318 0.41 -14.86 31.05
CA LYS A 318 0.10 -14.27 32.36
C LYS A 318 -1.23 -13.52 32.35
N HIS A 319 -1.47 -12.74 31.30
CA HIS A 319 -2.70 -11.98 31.14
C HIS A 319 -3.92 -12.91 31.06
N ILE A 320 -3.89 -13.92 30.19
CA ILE A 320 -5.01 -14.85 30.04
C ILE A 320 -5.27 -15.65 31.32
N ILE A 321 -4.24 -16.14 32.00
CA ILE A 321 -4.42 -16.88 33.26
C ILE A 321 -5.02 -15.97 34.35
N SER A 322 -4.58 -14.71 34.42
CA SER A 322 -5.05 -13.76 35.42
C SER A 322 -6.49 -13.31 35.17
N GLN A 323 -6.87 -13.10 33.91
CA GLN A 323 -8.22 -12.62 33.57
C GLN A 323 -9.22 -13.76 33.43
N TYR A 324 -8.77 -14.95 33.04
CA TYR A 324 -9.61 -16.11 32.74
C TYR A 324 -9.02 -17.40 33.36
N PRO A 325 -9.04 -17.52 34.69
CA PRO A 325 -8.46 -18.66 35.40
C PRO A 325 -9.09 -20.01 35.02
N GLU A 326 -10.33 -20.01 34.51
CA GLU A 326 -11.01 -21.21 34.03
C GLU A 326 -10.29 -21.91 32.86
N TYR A 327 -9.47 -21.19 32.09
CA TYR A 327 -8.73 -21.75 30.96
C TYR A 327 -7.33 -22.26 31.33
N ILE A 328 -6.94 -22.22 32.61
CA ILE A 328 -5.63 -22.71 33.04
C ILE A 328 -5.41 -24.19 32.68
N GLY A 329 -6.48 -24.98 32.65
CA GLY A 329 -6.44 -26.40 32.24
C GLY A 329 -5.97 -26.61 30.80
N LEU A 330 -6.10 -25.61 29.92
CA LEU A 330 -5.64 -25.69 28.53
C LEU A 330 -4.11 -25.79 28.42
N LEU A 331 -3.35 -25.30 29.41
CA LEU A 331 -1.89 -25.44 29.48
C LEU A 331 -1.44 -26.89 29.69
N GLN A 332 -2.34 -27.76 30.13
CA GLN A 332 -2.09 -29.18 30.35
C GLN A 332 -2.71 -30.06 29.25
N SER A 333 -3.43 -29.46 28.30
CA SER A 333 -3.99 -30.21 27.17
C SER A 333 -2.87 -30.80 26.32
N ILE A 334 -3.16 -31.95 25.70
CA ILE A 334 -2.22 -32.68 24.84
C ILE A 334 -2.64 -32.57 23.37
N ASN A 335 -1.66 -32.33 22.52
CA ASN A 335 -1.85 -32.30 21.08
C ASN A 335 -1.85 -33.72 20.49
N THR A 336 -2.00 -33.84 19.17
CA THR A 336 -1.95 -35.14 18.48
C THR A 336 -0.62 -35.90 18.65
N LYS A 337 0.45 -35.21 19.05
CA LYS A 337 1.77 -35.78 19.35
C LYS A 337 1.98 -36.10 20.84
N GLY A 338 0.96 -35.91 21.68
CA GLY A 338 1.04 -36.12 23.13
C GLY A 338 1.82 -35.05 23.89
N GLN A 339 2.10 -33.90 23.26
CA GLN A 339 2.87 -32.81 23.87
C GLN A 339 1.94 -31.75 24.44
N VAL A 340 2.26 -31.22 25.62
CA VAL A 340 1.61 -30.02 26.20
C VAL A 340 2.26 -28.71 25.70
N PRO A 341 1.56 -27.55 25.73
CA PRO A 341 2.10 -26.25 25.33
C PRO A 341 3.48 -25.92 25.92
N LEU A 342 3.70 -26.29 27.20
CA LEU A 342 4.95 -26.01 27.90
C LEU A 342 6.18 -26.65 27.24
N HIS A 343 6.04 -27.81 26.56
CA HIS A 343 7.16 -28.42 25.83
C HIS A 343 7.69 -27.49 24.72
N TYR A 344 6.82 -26.69 24.10
CA TYR A 344 7.20 -25.73 23.07
C TYR A 344 7.87 -24.48 23.67
N ALA A 345 7.43 -24.01 24.83
CA ALA A 345 8.12 -22.94 25.56
C ALA A 345 9.54 -23.33 25.99
N CYS A 346 9.75 -24.60 26.38
CA CYS A 346 11.07 -25.12 26.76
C CYS A 346 12.07 -25.10 25.60
N ASN A 347 11.64 -25.30 24.35
CA ASN A 347 12.53 -25.23 23.18
C ASN A 347 13.10 -23.83 22.96
N LEU A 348 12.43 -22.78 23.43
CA LEU A 348 12.88 -21.38 23.35
C LEU A 348 13.66 -20.91 24.59
N ARG A 349 13.96 -21.78 25.57
CA ARG A 349 14.54 -21.42 26.88
C ARG A 349 13.68 -20.45 27.70
N VAL A 350 12.38 -20.40 27.44
CA VAL A 350 11.45 -19.57 28.22
C VAL A 350 11.03 -20.35 29.47
N VAL A 351 11.49 -19.88 30.64
CA VAL A 351 11.12 -20.47 31.93
C VAL A 351 9.77 -19.92 32.36
N ILE A 352 8.71 -20.70 32.20
CA ILE A 352 7.40 -20.40 32.80
C ILE A 352 7.43 -20.98 34.22
N PHE A 353 7.62 -20.12 35.22
CA PHE A 353 7.40 -20.49 36.62
C PHE A 353 5.90 -20.63 36.88
N ASN A 354 5.46 -21.80 37.35
CA ASN A 354 4.19 -21.95 38.05
C ASN A 354 4.39 -21.51 39.51
N TRP A 355 3.39 -20.82 40.07
CA TRP A 355 3.11 -20.80 41.50
C TRP A 355 1.88 -21.66 41.76
#